data_AF-A0A969K368-F1
#
_entry.id   AF-A0A969K368-F1
#
_cell.length_a   1.000
_cell.length_b   1.000
_cell.length_c   1.000
_cell.angle_alpha   90.00
_cell.angle_beta   90.00
_cell.angle_gamma   90.00
#
_symmetry.space_group_name_H-M   'P 1'
#
loop_
_entity.id
_entity.type
_entity.pdbx_description
1 polymer ?
#
loop_
_entity_poly.entity_id
_entity_poly.type
_entity_poly.pdbx_seq_one_letter_code
_entity_poly.pdbx_strand_id
1 'polypeptide(L)' 'HRFAPLKRADLILVMEKGVIAERGTHDSLIQQKGLYWSLYQRQQMSI' A
#
# COMPACT_ATOMS: atom_id res chain seq x y z
N HIS A 1 3.70 -11.69 10.73
CA HIS A 1 3.90 -10.62 11.75
C HIS A 1 4.66 -9.37 11.28
N ARG A 2 5.46 -9.38 10.18
CA ARG A 2 6.25 -8.22 9.70
C ARG A 2 5.46 -7.02 9.12
N PHE A 3 4.14 -7.11 8.99
CA PHE A 3 3.31 -6.09 8.32
C PHE A 3 2.53 -5.14 9.25
N ALA A 4 2.59 -5.37 10.56
CA ALA A 4 1.87 -4.55 11.54
C ALA A 4 2.24 -3.05 11.54
N PRO A 5 3.51 -2.65 11.29
CA PRO A 5 3.87 -1.23 11.27
C PRO A 5 3.28 -0.48 10.07
N LEU A 6 3.17 -1.15 8.91
CA LEU A 6 2.74 -0.53 7.66
C LEU A 6 1.23 -0.26 7.64
N LYS A 7 0.44 -1.12 8.33
CA LYS A 7 -1.00 -0.89 8.53
C LYS A 7 -1.30 0.26 9.49
N ARG A 8 -0.36 0.65 10.35
CA ARG A 8 -0.49 1.76 11.30
C ARG A 8 0.22 3.03 10.84
N ALA A 9 0.74 3.06 9.62
CA ALA A 9 1.38 4.26 9.11
C ALA A 9 0.33 5.36 8.91
N ASP A 10 0.59 6.53 9.50
CA ASP A 10 -0.24 7.73 9.31
C ASP A 10 -0.23 8.22 7.86
N LEU A 11 0.82 7.86 7.11
CA LEU A 11 0.97 8.15 5.70
C LEU A 11 1.76 7.05 4.98
N ILE A 12 1.19 6.54 3.91
CA ILE A 12 1.82 5.63 2.94
C ILE A 12 1.97 6.39 1.62
N LEU A 13 3.16 6.30 1.03
CA LEU A 13 3.46 6.84 -0.30
C LEU A 13 3.78 5.68 -1.23
N VAL A 14 2.99 5.55 -2.29
CA VAL A 14 3.26 4.58 -3.36
C VAL A 14 3.98 5.30 -4.48
N MET A 15 5.13 4.76 -4.84
CA MET A 15 5.97 5.32 -5.90
C MET A 15 5.93 4.42 -7.14
N GLU A 16 5.81 5.04 -8.30
CA GLU A 16 5.96 4.39 -9.60
C GLU A 16 6.89 5.26 -10.46
N LYS A 17 7.91 4.64 -11.07
CA LYS A 17 8.83 5.34 -11.99
C LYS A 17 9.46 6.62 -11.42
N GLY A 18 9.73 6.65 -10.11
CA GLY A 18 10.34 7.79 -9.44
C GLY A 18 9.38 8.93 -9.08
N VAL A 19 8.07 8.78 -9.33
CA VAL A 19 7.04 9.75 -8.92
C VAL A 19 6.08 9.14 -7.89
N ILE A 20 5.47 9.99 -7.07
CA ILE A 20 4.41 9.57 -6.13
C ILE A 20 3.14 9.34 -6.94
N ALA A 21 2.72 8.08 -7.05
CA ALA A 21 1.50 7.68 -7.73
C ALA A 21 0.28 7.78 -6.81
N GLU A 22 0.41 7.35 -5.54
CA GLU A 22 -0.68 7.39 -4.56
C GLU A 22 -0.16 7.76 -3.17
N ARG A 23 -1.02 8.41 -2.37
CA ARG A 23 -0.73 8.77 -0.99
C ARG A 23 -1.97 8.67 -0.11
N GLY A 24 -1.82 8.14 1.10
CA GLY A 24 -2.92 8.03 2.04
C GLY A 24 -2.65 7.03 3.16
N THR A 25 -3.66 6.72 3.95
CA THR A 25 -3.59 5.64 4.94
C THR A 25 -3.79 4.28 4.28
N HIS A 26 -3.48 3.20 4.99
CA HIS A 26 -3.74 1.84 4.52
C HIS A 26 -5.18 1.64 4.06
N ASP A 27 -6.15 2.02 4.90
CA ASP A 27 -7.58 1.86 4.62
C ASP A 27 -8.01 2.66 3.39
N SER A 28 -7.58 3.92 3.26
CA SER A 28 -7.91 4.74 2.08
C SER A 28 -7.35 4.14 0.79
N LEU A 29 -6.10 3.66 0.80
CA LEU A 29 -5.47 3.09 -0.39
C LEU A 29 -6.04 1.71 -0.77
N ILE A 30 -6.47 0.91 0.21
CA ILE A 30 -7.18 -0.35 -0.04
C ILE A 30 -8.57 -0.10 -0.64
N GLN A 31 -9.29 0.92 -0.15
CA GLN A 31 -10.59 1.29 -0.70
C GLN A 31 -10.50 1.82 -2.13
N GLN A 32 -9.45 2.57 -2.45
CA GLN A 32 -9.19 3.08 -3.80
C GLN A 32 -8.94 1.97 -4.83
N LYS A 33 -8.56 0.76 -4.39
CA LYS A 33 -8.25 -0.40 -5.26
C LYS A 33 -7.26 -0.07 -6.38
N GLY A 34 -6.33 0.85 -6.12
CA GLY A 34 -5.33 1.30 -7.07
C GLY A 34 -4.03 0.49 -7.04
N LEU A 35 -2.90 1.17 -7.23
CA LEU A 35 -1.58 0.55 -7.33
C LEU A 35 -1.18 -0.09 -6.00
N TYR A 36 -1.40 0.59 -4.88
CA TYR A 36 -1.18 0.08 -3.54
C TYR A 36 -1.87 -1.28 -3.32
N TRP A 37 -3.14 -1.36 -3.66
CA TRP A 37 -3.97 -2.55 -3.47
C TRP A 37 -3.45 -3.72 -4.30
N SER A 38 -3.11 -3.46 -5.57
CA SER A 38 -2.56 -4.47 -6.48
C SER A 38 -1.23 -5.04 -5.95
N LEU A 39 -0.34 -4.18 -5.45
CA LEU A 39 0.93 -4.59 -4.84
C LEU A 39 0.70 -5.39 -3.55
N TYR A 40 -0.20 -4.92 -2.68
CA TYR A 40 -0.56 -5.56 -1.43
C TYR A 40 -1.14 -6.97 -1.64
N GLN A 41 -1.98 -7.16 -2.67
CA GLN A 41 -2.49 -8.49 -3.02
C GLN A 41 -1.40 -9.45 -3.52
N ARG A 42 -0.51 -8.98 -4.41
CA ARG A 42 0.61 -9.80 -4.90
C ARG A 42 1.51 -10.27 -3.75
N GLN A 43 1.77 -9.40 -2.79
CA GLN A 43 2.63 -9.72 -1.65
C GLN A 43 1.97 -10.68 -0.65
N GLN A 44 0.63 -10.68 -0.54
CA GLN A 44 -0.10 -11.65 0.28
C GLN A 44 -0.18 -13.05 -0.36
N MET A 45 -0.16 -13.15 -1.69
CA MET A 45 -0.17 -14.44 -2.42
C MET A 45 1.19 -15.16 -2.43
N SER A 46 2.24 -14.56 -1.88
CA SER A 46 3.58 -15.16 -1.81
C SER A 46 3.85 -15.88 -0.47
N ILE A 47 2.79 -16.29 0.24
CA ILE A 47 2.85 -17.11 1.45
C ILE A 47 2.18 -18.45 1.16
#